data_AF-A0A7I8BWS1-F1
#
_entry.id   AF-A0A7I8BWS1-F1
#
_cell.length_a   1.000
_cell.length_b   1.000
_cell.length_c   1.000
_cell.angle_alpha   90.00
_cell.angle_beta   90.00
_cell.angle_gamma   90.00
#
_symmetry.space_group_name_H-M   'P 1'
#
loop_
_entity.id
_entity.type
_entity.pdbx_description
1 polymer ?
#
loop_
_entity_poly.entity_id
_entity_poly.type
_entity_poly.pdbx_seq_one_letter_code
_entity_poly.pdbx_strand_id
1 'polypeptide(L)'
;MTDNHTAPIYSDGGETVAGESASSTRATRDPGEMERRRRKGMQMLARGMNQADVARELNVSRQTASNWARKLVEGPRAWRRRPLGRRSRLTDAQKKKLSRMLMAGALVNGFPNDEWTLVRVAQIIEREYGLSYSAVNVWRILQKMGFRNAV
;
A
#
# COMPACT_ATOMS: atom_id res chain seq x y z
N MET A 1 -45.33 9.41 39.65
CA MET A 1 -44.77 8.05 39.79
C MET A 1 -45.72 7.08 39.11
N THR A 2 -45.14 6.06 38.51
CA THR A 2 -45.64 5.00 37.63
C THR A 2 -46.76 4.16 38.31
N ASP A 3 -47.59 3.37 37.64
CA ASP A 3 -47.37 2.42 36.55
C ASP A 3 -48.71 2.10 35.88
N ASN A 4 -48.73 1.83 34.58
CA ASN A 4 -49.45 0.63 34.16
C ASN A 4 -48.84 -0.01 32.92
N HIS A 5 -48.63 -1.31 33.08
CA HIS A 5 -47.96 -2.25 32.20
C HIS A 5 -48.93 -2.79 31.14
N THR A 6 -48.37 -3.54 30.17
CA THR A 6 -49.05 -4.52 29.29
C THR A 6 -49.57 -4.00 27.94
N ALA A 7 -48.71 -4.18 26.93
CA ALA A 7 -49.07 -4.65 25.58
C ALA A 7 -49.66 -6.08 25.68
N PRO A 8 -50.45 -6.63 24.72
CA PRO A 8 -50.13 -6.67 23.29
C PRO A 8 -51.34 -6.69 22.34
N ILE A 9 -51.09 -6.64 21.03
CA ILE A 9 -51.71 -7.48 19.98
C ILE A 9 -51.33 -6.90 18.62
N TYR A 10 -50.68 -7.69 17.77
CA TYR A 10 -51.03 -7.87 16.35
C TYR A 10 -50.21 -9.05 15.81
N SER A 11 -50.91 -10.17 15.60
CA SER A 11 -50.52 -11.28 14.74
C SER A 11 -51.26 -11.15 13.40
N ASP A 12 -50.75 -11.92 12.42
CA ASP A 12 -51.28 -12.16 11.07
C ASP A 12 -50.76 -11.16 10.01
N GLY A 13 -50.10 -11.54 8.91
CA GLY A 13 -49.79 -12.84 8.31
C GLY A 13 -49.49 -12.56 6.83
N GLY A 14 -48.30 -12.89 6.33
CA GLY A 14 -47.93 -12.59 4.94
C GLY A 14 -46.50 -12.98 4.58
N GLU A 15 -46.30 -14.28 4.34
CA GLU A 15 -45.34 -14.91 3.42
C GLU A 15 -44.10 -14.09 3.00
N THR A 16 -42.94 -14.38 3.61
CA THR A 16 -41.64 -14.10 2.99
C THR A 16 -41.15 -15.34 2.24
N VAL A 17 -41.32 -15.30 0.91
CA VAL A 17 -40.71 -16.25 -0.03
C VAL A 17 -39.18 -16.20 0.07
N ALA A 18 -38.59 -17.38 -0.05
CA ALA A 18 -37.17 -17.62 -0.10
C ALA A 18 -36.46 -16.74 -1.13
N GLY A 19 -35.38 -16.08 -0.70
CA GLY A 19 -34.43 -15.38 -1.54
C GLY A 19 -33.03 -15.69 -1.05
N GLU A 20 -32.50 -16.82 -1.51
CA GLU A 20 -31.07 -17.08 -1.53
C GLU A 20 -30.32 -15.85 -2.07
N SER A 21 -29.29 -15.40 -1.35
CA SER A 21 -28.10 -14.84 -1.98
C SER A 21 -26.92 -14.84 -1.03
N ALA A 22 -26.09 -15.86 -1.27
CA ALA A 22 -24.64 -15.77 -1.35
C ALA A 22 -23.88 -15.30 -0.10
N SER A 23 -23.51 -16.31 0.69
CA SER A 23 -22.17 -16.51 1.27
C SER A 23 -21.16 -15.41 0.93
N SER A 24 -20.94 -14.50 1.89
CA SER A 24 -19.83 -13.54 1.88
C SER A 24 -18.52 -14.29 2.12
N THR A 25 -18.06 -14.98 1.08
CA THR A 25 -16.67 -15.43 1.01
C THR A 25 -15.80 -14.18 0.99
N ARG A 26 -14.81 -14.14 1.89
CA ARG A 26 -13.90 -13.02 2.10
C ARG A 26 -12.99 -12.88 0.87
N ALA A 27 -13.54 -12.35 -0.22
CA ALA A 27 -12.82 -12.06 -1.44
C ALA A 27 -11.64 -11.16 -1.07
N THR A 28 -10.44 -11.68 -1.26
CA THR A 28 -9.17 -10.99 -1.07
C THR A 28 -9.27 -9.66 -1.80
N ARG A 29 -9.36 -8.55 -1.06
CA ARG A 29 -9.52 -7.21 -1.63
C ARG A 29 -8.37 -6.94 -2.60
N ASP A 30 -8.63 -6.98 -3.91
CA ASP A 30 -7.61 -6.72 -4.93
C ASP A 30 -7.06 -5.29 -4.73
N PRO A 31 -5.75 -5.14 -4.41
CA PRO A 31 -5.13 -3.84 -4.25
C PRO A 31 -5.28 -2.94 -5.50
N GLY A 32 -5.28 -3.52 -6.70
CA GLY A 32 -5.41 -2.80 -7.95
C GLY A 32 -6.81 -2.21 -8.14
N GLU A 33 -7.85 -3.00 -7.86
CA GLU A 33 -9.23 -2.54 -7.95
C GLU A 33 -9.53 -1.39 -6.96
N MET A 34 -9.06 -1.50 -5.71
CA MET A 34 -9.20 -0.44 -4.71
C MET A 34 -8.46 0.83 -5.11
N GLU A 35 -7.29 0.72 -5.73
CA GLU A 35 -6.54 1.87 -6.24
C GLU A 35 -7.27 2.55 -7.40
N ARG A 36 -7.82 1.76 -8.34
CA ARG A 36 -8.65 2.27 -9.44
C ARG A 36 -9.88 3.02 -8.91
N ARG A 37 -10.57 2.45 -7.92
CA ARG A 37 -11.77 3.06 -7.31
C ARG A 37 -11.44 4.37 -6.62
N ARG A 38 -10.36 4.43 -5.85
CA ARG A 38 -9.87 5.65 -5.20
C ARG A 38 -9.45 6.72 -6.21
N ARG A 39 -8.78 6.33 -7.30
CA ARG A 39 -8.43 7.25 -8.40
C ARG A 39 -9.69 7.83 -9.06
N LYS A 40 -10.68 7.01 -9.42
CA LYS A 40 -11.95 7.47 -10.03
C LYS A 40 -12.68 8.42 -9.08
N GLY A 41 -12.81 8.08 -7.79
CA GLY A 41 -13.49 8.92 -6.80
C GLY A 41 -12.82 10.26 -6.58
N MET A 42 -11.50 10.30 -6.45
CA MET A 42 -10.77 11.57 -6.33
C MET A 42 -10.85 12.42 -7.60
N GLN A 43 -10.92 11.82 -8.80
CA GLN A 43 -11.15 12.56 -10.04
C GLN A 43 -12.56 13.18 -10.09
N MET A 44 -13.58 12.46 -9.62
CA MET A 44 -14.95 12.98 -9.55
C MET A 44 -15.05 14.16 -8.58
N LEU A 45 -14.43 14.04 -7.40
CA LEU A 45 -14.33 15.13 -6.43
C LEU A 45 -13.59 16.36 -7.01
N ALA A 46 -12.48 16.13 -7.74
CA ALA A 46 -11.73 17.21 -8.37
C ALA A 46 -12.51 17.95 -9.46
N ARG A 47 -13.51 17.29 -10.07
CA ARG A 47 -14.43 17.88 -11.05
C ARG A 47 -15.62 18.62 -10.40
N GLY A 48 -15.66 18.71 -9.08
CA GLY A 48 -16.71 19.41 -8.32
C GLY A 48 -17.92 18.56 -7.94
N MET A 49 -17.89 17.24 -8.18
CA MET A 49 -18.96 16.36 -7.72
C MET A 49 -18.96 16.28 -6.19
N ASN A 50 -20.15 16.29 -5.57
CA ASN A 50 -20.26 16.23 -4.12
C ASN A 50 -19.88 14.83 -3.58
N GLN A 51 -19.50 14.77 -2.30
CA GLN A 51 -19.00 13.54 -1.66
C GLN A 51 -20.08 12.43 -1.59
N ALA A 52 -21.36 12.80 -1.49
CA ALA A 52 -22.46 11.85 -1.37
C ALA A 52 -22.74 11.13 -2.69
N ASP A 53 -22.68 11.85 -3.81
CA ASP A 53 -22.83 11.31 -5.15
C ASP A 53 -21.67 10.40 -5.50
N VAL A 54 -20.43 10.81 -5.16
CA VAL A 54 -19.24 9.96 -5.33
C VAL A 54 -19.33 8.66 -4.50
N ALA A 55 -19.90 8.73 -3.30
CA ALA A 55 -20.10 7.56 -2.45
C ALA A 55 -21.10 6.56 -3.06
N ARG A 56 -22.23 7.07 -3.59
CA ARG A 56 -23.25 6.25 -4.27
C ARG A 56 -22.73 5.63 -5.56
N GLU A 57 -22.12 6.46 -6.41
CA GLU A 57 -21.58 6.07 -7.72
C GLU A 57 -20.47 5.00 -7.63
N LEU A 58 -19.66 5.01 -6.57
CA LEU A 58 -18.55 4.07 -6.40
C LEU A 58 -18.83 2.98 -5.35
N ASN A 59 -20.05 2.92 -4.83
CA ASN A 59 -20.46 2.03 -3.75
C ASN A 59 -19.43 2.00 -2.59
N VAL A 60 -19.04 3.19 -2.10
CA VAL A 60 -18.13 3.36 -0.96
C VAL A 60 -18.84 4.07 0.18
N SER A 61 -18.33 3.91 1.39
CA SER A 61 -18.87 4.63 2.54
C SER A 61 -18.67 6.15 2.40
N ARG A 62 -19.59 6.94 2.95
CA ARG A 62 -19.46 8.41 3.02
C ARG A 62 -18.15 8.85 3.69
N GLN A 63 -17.72 8.11 4.72
CA GLN A 63 -16.43 8.34 5.39
C GLN A 63 -15.24 8.20 4.42
N THR A 64 -15.31 7.23 3.50
CA THR A 64 -14.26 7.02 2.48
C THR A 64 -14.20 8.19 1.50
N ALA A 65 -15.36 8.63 0.99
CA ALA A 65 -15.44 9.79 0.10
C ALA A 65 -14.97 11.09 0.79
N SER A 66 -15.34 11.31 2.06
CA SER A 66 -14.87 12.44 2.86
C SER A 66 -13.34 12.42 3.07
N ASN A 67 -12.79 11.24 3.40
CA ASN A 67 -11.35 11.08 3.51
C ASN A 67 -10.62 11.34 2.18
N TRP A 68 -11.23 10.99 1.05
CA TRP A 68 -10.66 11.29 -0.27
C TRP A 68 -10.68 12.79 -0.58
N ALA A 69 -11.77 13.48 -0.26
CA ALA A 69 -11.86 14.93 -0.41
C ALA A 69 -10.79 15.66 0.41
N ARG A 70 -10.60 15.26 1.67
CA ARG A 70 -9.53 15.82 2.52
C ARG A 70 -8.14 15.59 1.95
N LYS A 71 -7.88 14.40 1.41
CA LYS A 71 -6.59 14.04 0.81
C LYS A 71 -6.32 14.75 -0.51
N LEU A 72 -7.36 15.14 -1.26
CA LEU A 72 -7.19 15.82 -2.55
C LEU A 72 -6.45 17.16 -2.42
N VAL A 73 -6.47 17.78 -1.24
CA VAL A 73 -5.67 18.97 -0.89
C VAL A 73 -4.16 18.72 -1.00
N GLU A 74 -3.69 17.48 -0.79
CA GLU A 74 -2.27 17.10 -1.00
C GLU A 74 -1.88 17.06 -2.49
N GLY A 75 -2.85 17.18 -3.41
CA GLY A 75 -2.65 17.28 -4.84
C GLY A 75 -3.33 16.18 -5.67
N PRO A 76 -3.27 16.27 -7.01
CA PRO A 76 -4.03 15.44 -7.95
C PRO A 76 -3.64 13.96 -7.97
N ARG A 77 -2.56 13.59 -7.26
CA ARG A 77 -2.02 12.23 -7.15
C ARG A 77 -2.16 11.64 -5.73
N ALA A 78 -2.93 12.30 -4.86
CA ALA A 78 -3.21 11.83 -3.49
C ALA A 78 -3.97 10.49 -3.44
N TRP A 79 -4.50 10.04 -4.58
CA TRP A 79 -5.08 8.71 -4.74
C TRP A 79 -4.01 7.63 -4.75
N ARG A 80 -2.71 7.91 -4.83
CA ARG A 80 -1.70 6.85 -4.75
C ARG A 80 -1.56 6.32 -3.34
N ARG A 81 -1.36 5.02 -3.19
CA ARG A 81 -1.11 4.44 -1.86
C ARG A 81 0.30 4.84 -1.45
N ARG A 82 0.44 5.44 -0.28
CA ARG A 82 1.77 5.61 0.32
C ARG A 82 2.29 4.22 0.71
N PRO A 83 3.58 3.92 0.47
CA PRO A 83 4.17 2.67 0.93
C PRO A 83 3.92 2.49 2.43
N LEU A 84 3.38 1.34 2.82
CA LEU A 84 3.22 0.97 4.22
C LEU A 84 4.57 0.50 4.77
N GLY A 85 4.96 1.01 5.94
CA GLY A 85 6.16 0.57 6.66
C GLY A 85 7.31 1.59 6.69
N ARG A 86 8.36 1.24 7.44
CA ARG A 86 9.55 2.06 7.61
C ARG A 86 10.23 2.27 6.26
N ARG A 87 10.49 3.53 5.91
CA ARG A 87 11.30 3.86 4.73
C ARG A 87 12.66 3.17 4.86
N SER A 88 13.16 2.59 3.77
CA SER A 88 14.53 2.06 3.73
C SER A 88 15.50 3.15 4.19
N ARG A 89 16.47 2.82 5.06
CA ARG A 89 17.51 3.78 5.46
C ARG A 89 18.36 4.22 4.26
N LEU A 90 18.46 3.36 3.24
CA LEU A 90 19.07 3.67 1.96
C LEU A 90 18.06 4.38 1.03
N THR A 91 18.38 5.60 0.62
CA THR A 91 17.61 6.39 -0.35
C THR A 91 17.70 5.80 -1.77
N ASP A 92 16.78 6.19 -2.66
CA ASP A 92 16.78 5.68 -4.02
C ASP A 92 18.00 6.16 -4.84
N ALA A 93 18.53 7.35 -4.54
CA ALA A 93 19.77 7.84 -5.12
C ALA A 93 20.98 6.98 -4.70
N GLN A 94 21.07 6.64 -3.41
CA GLN A 94 22.12 5.77 -2.89
C GLN A 94 22.03 4.35 -3.47
N LYS A 95 20.82 3.80 -3.64
CA LYS A 95 20.63 2.52 -4.35
C LYS A 95 21.14 2.58 -5.80
N LYS A 96 20.87 3.67 -6.53
CA LYS A 96 21.37 3.85 -7.90
C LYS A 96 22.89 3.95 -7.95
N LYS A 97 23.52 4.66 -7.00
CA LYS A 97 24.99 4.71 -6.90
C LYS A 97 25.56 3.33 -6.56
N LEU A 98 24.98 2.62 -5.60
CA LEU A 98 25.37 1.26 -5.26
C LEU A 98 25.27 0.31 -6.46
N SER A 99 24.18 0.37 -7.23
CA SER A 99 24.01 -0.43 -8.46
C SER A 99 25.15 -0.21 -9.46
N ARG A 100 25.55 1.05 -9.68
CA ARG A 100 26.70 1.39 -10.54
C ARG A 100 28.02 0.85 -10.00
N MET A 101 28.23 0.90 -8.68
CA MET A 101 29.43 0.34 -8.05
C MET A 101 29.49 -1.18 -8.21
N LEU A 102 28.37 -1.88 -8.06
CA LEU A 102 28.28 -3.32 -8.30
C LEU A 102 28.59 -3.67 -9.76
N MET A 103 28.06 -2.90 -10.71
CA MET A 103 28.33 -3.09 -12.15
C MET A 103 29.77 -2.76 -12.55
N ALA A 104 30.46 -1.89 -11.81
CA ALA A 104 31.86 -1.55 -12.08
C ALA A 104 32.84 -2.68 -11.68
N GLY A 105 32.37 -3.73 -11.01
CA GLY A 105 33.21 -4.84 -10.56
C GLY A 105 33.81 -4.63 -9.17
N ALA A 106 34.08 -5.72 -8.46
CA ALA A 106 34.58 -5.66 -7.09
C ALA A 106 36.03 -5.16 -7.04
N LEU A 107 36.82 -5.44 -8.08
CA LEU A 107 38.20 -4.97 -8.23
C LEU A 107 38.29 -3.44 -8.22
N VAL A 108 37.43 -2.76 -8.98
CA VAL A 108 37.39 -1.28 -9.06
C VAL A 108 37.01 -0.64 -7.72
N ASN A 109 36.31 -1.39 -6.86
CA ASN A 109 35.91 -0.94 -5.54
C ASN A 109 36.93 -1.26 -4.42
N GLY A 110 38.09 -1.78 -4.79
CA GLY A 110 39.22 -2.07 -3.89
C GLY A 110 39.21 -3.46 -3.27
N PHE A 111 38.48 -4.43 -3.85
CA PHE A 111 38.53 -5.82 -3.40
C PHE A 111 39.56 -6.64 -4.18
N PRO A 112 40.13 -7.69 -3.57
CA PRO A 112 41.23 -8.46 -4.17
C PRO A 112 40.81 -9.37 -5.35
N ASN A 113 39.51 -9.61 -5.53
CA ASN A 113 38.96 -10.48 -6.56
C ASN A 113 37.56 -9.98 -6.96
N ASP A 114 37.14 -10.29 -8.19
CA ASP A 114 35.96 -9.69 -8.82
C ASP A 114 34.60 -10.25 -8.34
N GLU A 115 34.62 -11.03 -7.27
CA GLU A 115 33.43 -11.67 -6.70
C GLU A 115 32.70 -10.76 -5.72
N TRP A 116 31.39 -10.57 -5.91
CA TRP A 116 30.56 -9.85 -4.96
C TRP A 116 29.94 -10.78 -3.94
N THR A 117 30.41 -10.66 -2.69
CA THR A 117 29.74 -11.28 -1.55
C THR A 117 28.84 -10.28 -0.84
N LEU A 118 27.77 -10.77 -0.20
CA LEU A 118 26.85 -9.92 0.58
C LEU A 118 27.58 -9.12 1.67
N VAL A 119 28.66 -9.67 2.23
CA VAL A 119 29.51 -9.00 3.23
C VAL A 119 30.27 -7.84 2.62
N ARG A 120 30.84 -8.01 1.41
CA ARG A 120 31.54 -6.92 0.69
C ARG A 120 30.59 -5.79 0.32
N VAL A 121 29.37 -6.12 -0.10
CA VAL A 121 28.34 -5.12 -0.36
C VAL A 121 27.96 -4.37 0.93
N ALA A 122 27.85 -5.06 2.07
CA ALA A 122 27.62 -4.40 3.36
C ALA A 122 28.75 -3.41 3.71
N GLN A 123 30.00 -3.81 3.51
CA GLN A 123 31.18 -2.97 3.76
C GLN A 123 31.19 -1.70 2.90
N ILE A 124 30.82 -1.79 1.61
CA ILE A 124 30.68 -0.59 0.77
C ILE A 124 29.58 0.33 1.30
N ILE A 125 28.44 -0.22 1.69
CA ILE A 125 27.32 0.59 2.19
C ILE A 125 27.71 1.30 3.49
N GLU A 126 28.46 0.63 4.35
CA GLU A 126 29.00 1.21 5.58
C GLU A 126 30.05 2.29 5.28
N ARG A 127 30.99 2.04 4.36
CA ARG A 127 32.03 2.99 3.96
C ARG A 127 31.49 4.25 3.28
N GLU A 128 30.53 4.09 2.37
CA GLU A 128 30.00 5.20 1.56
C GLU A 128 28.90 5.99 2.27
N TYR A 129 28.13 5.35 3.16
CA TYR A 129 26.92 5.94 3.72
C TYR A 129 26.82 5.87 5.25
N GLY A 130 27.78 5.25 5.94
CA GLY A 130 27.75 5.08 7.40
C GLY A 130 26.59 4.19 7.88
N LEU A 131 26.04 3.34 7.01
CA LEU A 131 24.89 2.50 7.31
C LEU A 131 25.32 1.03 7.43
N SER A 132 25.41 0.55 8.67
CA SER A 132 25.62 -0.88 8.91
C SER A 132 24.36 -1.69 8.60
N TYR A 133 24.53 -2.74 7.80
CA TYR A 133 23.50 -3.70 7.42
C TYR A 133 24.02 -5.12 7.59
N SER A 134 23.16 -6.02 8.08
CA SER A 134 23.44 -7.46 8.05
C SER A 134 23.35 -8.02 6.62
N ALA A 135 24.06 -9.11 6.33
CA ALA A 135 24.06 -9.76 5.02
C ALA A 135 22.65 -10.08 4.50
N VAL A 136 21.74 -10.52 5.39
CA VAL A 136 20.33 -10.78 5.06
C VAL A 136 19.61 -9.50 4.61
N ASN A 137 19.85 -8.37 5.29
CA ASN A 137 19.25 -7.10 4.91
C ASN A 137 19.82 -6.57 3.60
N VAL A 138 21.12 -6.74 3.36
CA VAL A 138 21.75 -6.42 2.08
C VAL A 138 21.14 -7.23 0.95
N TRP A 139 20.99 -8.55 1.12
CA TRP A 139 20.32 -9.40 0.14
C TRP A 139 18.90 -8.94 -0.16
N ARG A 140 18.10 -8.59 0.87
CA ARG A 140 16.75 -8.04 0.68
C ARG A 140 16.75 -6.71 -0.09
N ILE A 141 17.76 -5.86 0.12
CA ILE A 141 17.93 -4.60 -0.62
C ILE A 141 18.26 -4.90 -2.08
N LEU A 142 19.18 -5.83 -2.33
CA LEU A 142 19.59 -6.26 -3.68
C LEU A 142 18.43 -6.85 -4.47
N GLN A 143 17.61 -7.72 -3.87
CA GLN A 143 16.41 -8.27 -4.49
C GLN A 143 15.40 -7.17 -4.86
N LYS A 144 15.20 -6.17 -3.98
CA LYS A 144 14.37 -5.00 -4.29
C LYS A 144 14.93 -4.12 -5.39
N MET A 145 16.24 -4.18 -5.62
CA MET A 145 16.94 -3.47 -6.70
C MET A 145 16.98 -4.28 -8.02
N GLY A 146 16.51 -5.54 -8.02
CA GLY A 146 16.46 -6.40 -9.20
C GLY A 146 17.63 -7.37 -9.35
N PHE A 147 18.57 -7.42 -8.39
CA PHE A 147 19.67 -8.37 -8.40
C PHE A 147 19.20 -9.72 -7.83
N ARG A 148 18.87 -10.66 -8.73
CA ARG A 148 18.34 -11.98 -8.36
C ARG A 148 19.42 -13.00 -8.00
N ASN A 149 20.55 -12.93 -8.70
CA ASN A 149 21.71 -13.78 -8.46
C ASN A 149 22.81 -12.82 -7.98
N ALA A 150 23.45 -13.11 -6.85
CA ALA A 150 24.65 -12.38 -6.46
C ALA A 150 25.66 -12.49 -7.62
N VAL A 151 26.26 -11.35 -7.99
CA VAL A 151 27.16 -11.19 -9.14
C VAL A 151 28.52 -11.79 -8.82
#